data_AF-A5N4A2-F1
#
_entry.id   AF-A5N4A2-F1
#
_cell.length_a   1.000
_cell.length_b   1.000
_cell.length_c   1.000
_cell.angle_alpha   90.00
_cell.angle_beta   90.00
_cell.angle_gamma   90.00
#
_symmetry.space_group_name_H-M   'P 1'
#
loop_
_entity.id
_entity.type
_entity.pdbx_description
1 polymer ?
#
loop_
_entity_poly.entity_id
_entity_poly.type
_entity_poly.pdbx_seq_one_letter_code
_entity_poly.pdbx_strand_id
1 'polypeptide(L)'
;MNYAKKQFVFFIVYTVIDIVAFTVALFHNFAYDYSNGLIYGIAGACTATGILGTISSIRLINNPKKAERIEIAKNEERTQLIRMKSHSSAYTIIIFLESITTIILGFLRLKEASITIATILIAQIIITIIFLSYYSKKY
;
A
#
# COMPACT_ATOMS: atom_id res chain seq x y z
N MET A 1 12.57 -5.56 20.42
CA MET A 1 12.87 -6.38 19.22
C MET A 1 11.68 -7.20 18.68
N ASN A 2 10.51 -7.18 19.33
CA ASN A 2 9.36 -7.98 18.88
C ASN A 2 8.66 -7.33 17.66
N TYR A 3 8.76 -6.00 17.54
CA TYR A 3 8.14 -5.26 16.45
C TYR A 3 8.79 -5.55 15.09
N ALA A 4 10.11 -5.47 14.99
CA ALA A 4 10.84 -5.71 13.73
C ALA A 4 10.65 -7.14 13.23
N LYS A 5 10.63 -8.13 14.15
CA LYS A 5 10.35 -9.54 13.82
C LYS A 5 8.91 -9.74 13.31
N LYS A 6 7.91 -9.13 13.95
CA LYS A 6 6.51 -9.17 13.48
C LYS A 6 6.36 -8.53 12.09
N GLN A 7 6.99 -7.39 11.86
CA GLN A 7 6.97 -6.70 10.57
C GLN A 7 7.63 -7.54 9.47
N PHE A 8 8.75 -8.21 9.78
CA PHE A 8 9.42 -9.12 8.88
C PHE A 8 8.55 -10.32 8.50
N VAL A 9 7.94 -11.00 9.49
CA VAL A 9 7.04 -12.13 9.24
C VAL A 9 5.85 -11.70 8.38
N PHE A 10 5.25 -10.54 8.68
CA PHE A 10 4.16 -9.99 7.88
C PHE A 10 4.55 -9.81 6.42
N PHE A 11 5.69 -9.14 6.14
CA PHE A 11 6.12 -8.90 4.77
C PHE A 11 6.54 -10.18 4.04
N ILE A 12 7.12 -11.17 4.74
CA ILE A 12 7.41 -12.48 4.13
C ILE A 12 6.12 -13.18 3.71
N VAL A 13 5.15 -13.30 4.62
CA VAL A 13 3.88 -13.97 4.31
C VAL A 13 3.17 -13.25 3.17
N TYR A 14 3.13 -11.92 3.23
CA TYR A 14 2.59 -11.08 2.18
C TYR A 14 3.29 -11.33 0.82
N THR A 15 4.62 -11.34 0.80
CA THR A 15 5.41 -11.60 -0.43
C THR A 15 5.13 -12.99 -1.00
N VAL A 16 5.02 -14.02 -0.15
CA VAL A 16 4.76 -15.39 -0.61
C VAL A 16 3.37 -15.49 -1.24
N ILE A 17 2.34 -14.90 -0.61
CA ILE A 17 0.98 -14.88 -1.15
C ILE A 17 0.97 -14.15 -2.50
N ASP A 18 1.64 -13.01 -2.60
CA ASP A 18 1.70 -12.21 -3.81
C ASP A 18 2.44 -12.92 -4.96
N ILE A 19 3.55 -13.62 -4.66
CA ILE A 19 4.26 -14.42 -5.68
C ILE A 19 3.35 -15.53 -6.21
N VAL A 20 2.60 -16.21 -5.35
CA VAL A 20 1.64 -17.24 -5.78
C VAL A 20 0.55 -16.61 -6.67
N ALA A 21 -0.02 -15.49 -6.25
CA ALA A 21 -1.03 -14.76 -7.03
C ALA A 21 -0.48 -14.28 -8.38
N PHE A 22 0.74 -13.74 -8.41
CA PHE A 22 1.43 -13.31 -9.62
C PHE A 22 1.71 -14.49 -10.56
N THR A 23 2.12 -15.63 -10.01
CA THR A 23 2.36 -16.86 -10.79
C THR A 23 1.06 -17.38 -11.40
N VAL A 24 -0.03 -17.43 -10.62
CA VAL A 24 -1.36 -17.80 -11.13
C VAL A 24 -1.79 -16.84 -12.24
N ALA A 25 -1.59 -15.53 -12.05
CA ALA A 25 -1.89 -14.55 -13.08
C ALA A 25 -1.10 -14.78 -14.37
N LEU A 26 0.19 -15.13 -14.28
CA LEU A 26 1.06 -15.38 -15.45
C LEU A 26 0.62 -16.58 -16.30
N PHE A 27 0.08 -17.63 -15.67
CA PHE A 27 -0.34 -18.85 -16.37
C PHE A 27 -1.83 -18.87 -16.71
N HIS A 28 -2.61 -17.90 -16.23
CA HIS A 28 -4.02 -17.79 -16.54
C HIS A 28 -4.24 -16.82 -17.70
N ASN A 29 -4.82 -17.31 -18.80
CA ASN A 29 -5.25 -16.46 -19.90
C ASN A 29 -6.61 -15.86 -19.57
N PHE A 30 -6.62 -14.60 -19.10
CA PHE A 30 -7.89 -13.89 -18.92
C PHE A 30 -8.51 -13.60 -20.29
N ALA A 31 -9.84 -13.66 -20.37
CA ALA A 31 -10.59 -13.54 -21.62
C ALA A 31 -10.41 -12.18 -22.34
N TYR A 32 -9.90 -11.16 -21.64
CA TYR A 32 -9.65 -9.83 -22.18
C TYR A 32 -8.19 -9.43 -21.95
N ASP A 33 -7.50 -9.00 -23.01
CA ASP A 33 -6.09 -8.58 -22.96
C ASP A 33 -5.83 -7.44 -21.96
N TYR A 34 -6.80 -6.56 -21.76
CA TYR A 34 -6.70 -5.49 -20.77
C TYR A 34 -6.67 -6.04 -19.33
N SER A 35 -7.45 -7.09 -19.04
CA SER A 35 -7.48 -7.74 -17.73
C SER A 35 -6.13 -8.36 -17.38
N ASN A 36 -5.43 -8.93 -18.36
CA ASN A 36 -4.06 -9.43 -18.19
C ASN A 36 -3.14 -8.29 -17.71
N GLY A 37 -3.12 -7.17 -18.43
CA GLY A 37 -2.26 -6.01 -18.09
C GLY A 37 -2.52 -5.42 -16.71
N LEU A 38 -3.80 -5.31 -16.33
CA LEU A 38 -4.20 -4.79 -15.01
C LEU A 38 -3.77 -5.73 -13.89
N ILE A 39 -4.02 -7.03 -14.03
CA ILE A 39 -3.70 -8.04 -13.02
C ILE A 39 -2.18 -8.16 -12.86
N TYR A 40 -1.41 -8.14 -13.96
CA TYR A 40 0.05 -8.08 -13.89
C TYR A 40 0.55 -6.82 -13.21
N GLY A 41 -0.07 -5.67 -13.47
CA GLY A 41 0.26 -4.41 -12.82
C GLY A 41 0.05 -4.47 -11.30
N ILE A 42 -1.13 -4.91 -10.85
CA ILE A 42 -1.44 -5.04 -9.41
C ILE A 42 -0.54 -6.06 -8.74
N ALA A 43 -0.47 -7.28 -9.28
CA ALA A 43 0.30 -8.35 -8.67
C ALA A 43 1.81 -8.06 -8.68
N GLY A 44 2.32 -7.37 -9.72
CA GLY A 44 3.69 -6.86 -9.77
C GLY A 44 3.97 -5.79 -8.70
N ALA A 45 3.08 -4.81 -8.54
CA ALA A 45 3.21 -3.76 -7.52
C ALA A 45 3.14 -4.32 -6.09
N CYS A 46 2.24 -5.27 -5.84
CA CYS A 46 2.13 -5.97 -4.55
C CYS A 46 3.41 -6.76 -4.24
N THR A 47 3.88 -7.56 -5.20
CA THR A 47 5.13 -8.33 -5.07
C THR A 47 6.33 -7.40 -4.78
N ALA A 48 6.47 -6.30 -5.52
CA ALA A 48 7.53 -5.32 -5.27
C ALA A 48 7.46 -4.71 -3.86
N THR A 49 6.26 -4.39 -3.40
CA THR A 49 6.02 -3.87 -2.04
C THR A 49 6.41 -4.90 -0.97
N GLY A 50 6.06 -6.17 -1.17
CA GLY A 50 6.44 -7.27 -0.29
C GLY A 50 7.96 -7.45 -0.19
N ILE A 51 8.65 -7.47 -1.33
CA ILE A 51 10.12 -7.60 -1.40
C ILE A 51 10.80 -6.43 -0.70
N LEU A 52 10.42 -5.19 -1.02
CA LEU A 52 11.00 -3.99 -0.40
C LEU A 52 10.73 -3.93 1.10
N GLY A 53 9.54 -4.34 1.54
CA GLY A 53 9.17 -4.45 2.94
C GLY A 53 10.00 -5.49 3.68
N THR A 54 10.25 -6.64 3.04
CA THR A 54 11.11 -7.71 3.58
C THR A 54 12.55 -7.24 3.73
N ILE A 55 13.14 -6.64 2.68
CA ILE A 55 14.51 -6.08 2.72
C ILE A 55 14.63 -5.02 3.80
N SER A 56 13.66 -4.11 3.90
CA SER A 56 13.65 -3.05 4.92
C SER A 56 13.59 -3.63 6.33
N SER A 57 12.82 -4.71 6.52
CA SER A 57 12.70 -5.40 7.80
C SER A 57 13.99 -6.16 8.17
N ILE A 58 14.65 -6.81 7.21
CA ILE A 58 15.97 -7.45 7.41
C ILE A 58 17.01 -6.40 7.84
N ARG A 59 17.08 -5.27 7.12
CA ARG A 59 18.00 -4.17 7.48
C ARG A 59 17.73 -3.63 8.89
N LEU A 60 16.47 -3.63 9.33
CA LEU A 60 16.08 -3.21 10.66
C LEU A 60 16.48 -4.24 11.73
N ILE A 61 16.27 -5.53 11.49
CA ILE A 61 16.65 -6.62 12.40
C ILE A 61 18.17 -6.67 12.58
N ASN A 62 18.92 -6.49 11.49
CA ASN A 62 20.38 -6.49 11.50
C ASN A 62 20.99 -5.23 12.17
N ASN A 63 20.18 -4.23 12.52
CA ASN A 63 20.62 -3.04 13.24
C ASN A 63 19.82 -2.86 14.55
N PRO A 64 20.20 -3.58 15.62
CA PRO A 64 19.44 -3.60 16.88
C PRO A 64 19.34 -2.21 17.53
N LYS A 65 20.40 -1.39 17.44
CA LYS A 65 20.39 0.00 17.95
C LYS A 65 19.34 0.86 17.25
N LYS A 66 19.17 0.69 15.93
CA LYS A 66 18.14 1.40 15.17
C LYS A 66 16.74 0.86 15.48
N ALA A 67 16.60 -0.45 15.63
CA ALA A 67 15.33 -1.09 15.99
C ALA A 67 14.81 -0.63 17.36
N GLU A 68 15.69 -0.56 18.36
CA GLU A 68 15.36 -0.07 19.70
C GLU A 68 14.94 1.39 19.70
N ARG A 69 15.69 2.27 19.00
CA ARG A 69 15.30 3.69 18.83
C ARG A 69 13.92 3.84 18.21
N ILE A 70 13.58 3.02 17.22
CA ILE A 70 12.26 3.05 16.57
C ILE A 70 11.16 2.54 17.51
N GLU A 71 11.44 1.51 18.33
CA GLU A 71 10.48 1.02 19.33
C GLU A 71 10.20 2.08 20.41
N ILE A 72 11.23 2.80 20.88
CA ILE A 72 11.08 3.90 21.85
C ILE A 72 10.31 5.07 21.22
N ALA A 73 10.74 5.53 20.04
CA ALA A 73 10.13 6.66 19.35
C ALA A 73 8.66 6.41 18.98
N LYS A 74 8.22 5.15 18.84
CA LYS A 74 6.80 4.84 18.61
C LYS A 74 5.89 5.21 19.78
N ASN A 75 6.42 5.27 20.99
CA ASN A 75 5.66 5.60 22.19
C ASN A 75 5.75 7.09 22.55
N GLU A 76 6.61 7.85 21.87
CA GLU A 76 6.71 9.30 22.06
C GLU A 76 5.59 10.03 21.31
N GLU A 77 4.85 10.88 22.04
CA GLU A 77 3.72 11.66 21.49
C GLU A 77 4.13 12.51 20.28
N ARG A 78 5.30 13.16 20.34
CA ARG A 78 5.80 14.00 19.25
C ARG A 78 5.99 13.19 17.96
N THR A 79 6.57 12.00 18.06
CA THR A 79 6.79 11.14 16.90
C THR A 79 5.48 10.56 16.37
N GLN A 80 4.53 10.22 17.25
CA GLN A 80 3.19 9.83 16.84
C GLN A 80 2.48 10.96 16.07
N LEU A 81 2.57 12.20 16.56
CA LEU A 81 1.99 13.37 15.91
C LEU A 81 2.62 13.62 14.54
N ILE A 82 3.95 13.61 14.45
CA ILE A 82 4.66 13.75 13.16
C ILE A 82 4.20 12.66 12.20
N ARG A 83 4.14 11.41 12.65
CA ARG A 83 3.70 10.27 11.83
C ARG A 83 2.27 10.46 11.34
N MET A 84 1.33 10.83 12.21
CA MET A 84 -0.06 11.09 11.83
C MET A 84 -0.16 12.20 10.78
N LYS A 85 0.56 13.32 10.99
CA LYS A 85 0.56 14.44 10.05
C LYS A 85 1.16 14.05 8.70
N SER A 86 2.28 13.33 8.70
CA SER A 86 2.92 12.82 7.48
C SER A 86 1.99 11.88 6.70
N HIS A 87 1.31 10.94 7.37
CA HIS A 87 0.35 10.03 6.71
C HIS A 87 -0.84 10.80 6.13
N SER A 88 -1.41 11.76 6.86
CA SER A 88 -2.50 12.61 6.38
C SER A 88 -2.11 13.45 5.17
N SER A 89 -0.92 14.07 5.18
CA SER A 89 -0.39 14.84 4.05
C SER A 89 -0.11 13.95 2.84
N ALA A 90 0.53 12.79 3.03
CA ALA A 90 0.80 11.85 1.94
C ALA A 90 -0.50 11.34 1.31
N TYR A 91 -1.51 11.00 2.12
CA TYR A 91 -2.82 10.59 1.64
C TYR A 91 -3.49 11.66 0.78
N THR A 92 -3.44 12.93 1.23
CA THR A 92 -3.97 14.06 0.45
C THR A 92 -3.29 14.18 -0.91
N ILE A 93 -1.96 14.06 -0.95
CA ILE A 93 -1.20 14.12 -2.22
C ILE A 93 -1.56 12.95 -3.14
N ILE A 94 -1.73 11.74 -2.59
CA ILE A 94 -2.12 10.55 -3.37
C ILE A 94 -3.50 10.74 -4.00
N ILE A 95 -4.50 11.25 -3.27
CA ILE A 95 -5.82 11.56 -3.82
C ILE A 95 -5.69 12.54 -5.01
N PHE A 96 -4.91 13.60 -4.86
CA PHE A 96 -4.70 14.57 -5.93
C PHE A 96 -4.05 13.94 -7.14
N LEU A 97 -3.01 13.12 -6.94
CA LEU A 97 -2.34 12.41 -8.02
C LEU A 97 -3.30 11.46 -8.74
N GLU A 98 -4.03 10.60 -8.01
CA GLU A 98 -5.00 9.67 -8.58
C GLU A 98 -6.12 10.39 -9.35
N SER A 99 -6.59 11.53 -8.84
CA SER A 99 -7.60 12.37 -9.50
C SER A 99 -7.08 12.93 -10.83
N ILE A 100 -5.87 13.52 -10.83
CA ILE A 100 -5.23 14.04 -12.03
C ILE A 100 -4.98 12.92 -13.04
N THR A 101 -4.44 11.78 -12.58
CA THR A 101 -4.19 10.62 -13.45
C THR A 101 -5.48 10.09 -14.08
N THR A 102 -6.57 10.01 -13.32
CA THR A 102 -7.89 9.59 -13.83
C THR A 102 -8.35 10.48 -14.99
N ILE A 103 -8.23 11.80 -14.83
CA ILE A 103 -8.60 12.81 -15.84
C ILE A 103 -7.71 12.66 -17.09
N ILE A 104 -6.39 12.57 -16.92
CA ILE A 104 -5.44 12.42 -18.03
C ILE A 104 -5.73 11.14 -18.83
N LEU A 105 -5.94 10.01 -18.15
CA LEU A 105 -6.27 8.74 -18.82
C LEU A 105 -7.60 8.81 -19.57
N GLY A 106 -8.58 9.55 -19.03
CA GLY A 106 -9.84 9.85 -19.70
C GLY A 106 -9.63 10.61 -21.02
N PHE A 107 -8.78 11.64 -21.02
CA PHE A 107 -8.43 12.40 -22.22
C PHE A 107 -7.67 11.56 -23.26
N LEU A 108 -6.80 10.65 -22.81
CA LEU A 108 -6.08 9.72 -23.68
C LEU A 108 -6.96 8.57 -24.20
N ARG A 109 -8.26 8.57 -23.91
CA ARG A 109 -9.23 7.52 -24.27
C ARG A 109 -8.88 6.13 -23.73
N LEU A 110 -8.06 6.07 -22.69
CA LEU A 110 -7.72 4.84 -21.96
C LEU A 110 -8.80 4.56 -20.92
N LYS A 111 -10.01 4.26 -21.39
CA LYS A 111 -11.23 4.17 -20.55
C LYS A 111 -11.07 3.21 -19.38
N GLU A 112 -10.60 1.99 -19.65
CA GLU A 112 -10.49 0.96 -18.63
C GLU A 112 -9.50 1.35 -17.52
N ALA A 113 -8.36 1.97 -17.88
CA ALA A 113 -7.38 2.44 -16.91
C ALA A 113 -7.91 3.63 -16.10
N SER A 114 -8.64 4.55 -16.73
CA SER A 114 -9.30 5.65 -16.04
C SER A 114 -10.34 5.14 -15.03
N ILE A 115 -11.19 4.19 -15.42
CA ILE A 115 -12.19 3.57 -14.54
C ILE A 115 -11.53 2.83 -13.37
N THR A 116 -10.43 2.12 -13.63
CA THR A 116 -9.69 1.38 -12.60
C THR A 116 -9.16 2.32 -11.51
N ILE A 117 -8.47 3.40 -11.90
CA ILE A 117 -7.95 4.38 -10.94
C ILE A 117 -9.09 5.10 -10.22
N ALA A 118 -10.17 5.47 -10.92
CA ALA A 118 -11.35 6.06 -10.30
C ALA A 118 -11.98 5.14 -9.24
N THR A 119 -12.02 3.84 -9.51
CA THR A 119 -12.56 2.84 -8.57
C THR A 119 -11.68 2.74 -7.33
N ILE A 120 -10.35 2.74 -7.49
CA ILE A 120 -9.41 2.75 -6.36
C ILE A 120 -9.58 4.01 -5.52
N LEU A 121 -9.66 5.19 -6.16
CA LEU A 121 -9.88 6.47 -5.49
C LEU A 121 -11.18 6.45 -4.66
N ILE A 122 -12.28 5.98 -5.24
CA ILE A 122 -13.57 5.85 -4.54
C ILE A 122 -13.46 4.90 -3.35
N ALA A 123 -12.82 3.74 -3.53
CA ALA A 123 -12.62 2.78 -2.44
C ALA A 123 -11.80 3.39 -1.29
N GLN A 124 -10.73 4.13 -1.59
CA GLN A 124 -9.94 4.83 -0.58
C GLN A 124 -10.77 5.86 0.22
N ILE A 125 -11.61 6.64 -0.47
CA ILE A 125 -12.50 7.62 0.16
C ILE A 125 -13.51 6.90 1.07
N ILE A 126 -14.15 5.84 0.60
CA ILE A 126 -15.12 5.06 1.40
C ILE A 126 -14.46 4.49 2.66
N ILE A 127 -13.30 3.84 2.52
CA ILE A 127 -12.54 3.27 3.64
C ILE A 127 -12.21 4.38 4.65
N THR A 128 -11.78 5.54 4.16
CA THR A 128 -11.46 6.69 5.02
C THR A 128 -12.68 7.21 5.76
N ILE A 129 -13.84 7.31 5.11
CA ILE A 129 -15.09 7.72 5.75
C ILE A 129 -15.51 6.72 6.84
N ILE A 130 -15.37 5.41 6.57
CA ILE A 130 -15.68 4.36 7.55
C ILE A 130 -14.79 4.52 8.79
N PHE A 131 -13.47 4.62 8.61
CA PHE A 131 -12.55 4.77 9.74
C PHE A 131 -12.73 6.11 10.45
N LEU A 132 -12.96 7.20 9.73
CA LEU A 132 -13.25 8.50 10.32
C LEU A 132 -14.50 8.44 11.20
N SER A 133 -15.56 7.82 10.70
CA SER A 133 -16.81 7.64 11.45
C SER A 133 -16.63 6.74 12.67
N TYR A 134 -15.83 5.67 12.56
CA TYR A 134 -15.53 4.79 13.68
C TYR A 134 -14.72 5.51 14.76
N TYR A 135 -13.64 6.20 14.38
CA TYR A 135 -12.76 6.86 15.33
C TYR A 135 -13.36 8.11 15.95
N SER A 136 -14.16 8.89 15.19
CA SER A 136 -14.88 10.06 15.73
C SER A 136 -15.96 9.69 16.76
N LYS A 137 -16.42 8.44 16.78
CA LYS A 137 -17.35 7.95 17.82
C LYS A 137 -16.63 7.38 19.03
N LYS A 138 -15.40 6.92 18.84
CA LYS A 138 -14.61 6.22 19.86
C LYS A 138 -13.75 7.17 20.70
N TYR A 139 -13.27 8.24 20.09
CA TYR A 139 -12.44 9.29 20.69
C TYR A 139 -13.17 10.62 20.58
#